data_AF-A0A1C5WDA5-F1
#
_entry.id   AF-A0A1C5WDA5-F1
#
_cell.length_a   1.000
_cell.length_b   1.000
_cell.length_c   1.000
_cell.angle_alpha   90.00
_cell.angle_beta   90.00
_cell.angle_gamma   90.00
#
_symmetry.space_group_name_H-M   'P 1'
#
loop_
_entity.id
_entity.type
_entity.pdbx_description
1 polymer ?
#
loop_
_entity_poly.entity_id
_entity_poly.type
_entity_poly.pdbx_seq_one_letter_code
_entity_poly.pdbx_strand_id
1 'polypeptide(L)'
;MEYTQITLNDWMEMKQKLKQELLGVKQSFVRIGYALRKIDDAKLYEQDGYKSVAEFAKAEYGLEGSTVSRFMSINREYSIDGYSERLKPEYADFNRSQLEEMLKLPEADREMITPDTARKEIRDIKKFNHAEPQEGIADDVTDLIRHFGKDNADTLKKLYQCGIADNLYENINRLIEIVNPGGSRSYRKGLFFLMFHEDCLKYKKYGQTPQRMEYREFFERILDVFGDEPEEETMEGVTEAEHERTDSEHEREVEELAAEPQRDSRVEREDPERGEHEQERTGQPDPKVEEPEKTVISPAKKTEEKEETVPEIIESETEIEESVPKIMENVVEIEEDVPEISENVIETEVKVTHQIKLGAEFFDDAAAGRKSFELRKNDRNYKEGDMLEMEEIKDGKKTGRKCSKRIVYMMENFEGLEDGYCILGCELL
;
A
#
# COMPACT_ATOMS: atom_id res chain seq x y z
N MET A 1 18.52 -34.20 18.88
CA MET A 1 18.28 -32.94 18.16
C MET A 1 19.63 -32.45 17.72
N GLU A 2 19.88 -32.37 16.42
CA GLU A 2 20.99 -31.57 15.91
C GLU A 2 20.60 -30.11 16.08
N TYR A 3 21.48 -29.32 16.71
CA TYR A 3 21.31 -27.88 16.78
C TYR A 3 21.94 -27.28 15.53
N THR A 4 21.10 -26.91 14.56
CA THR A 4 21.54 -26.19 13.36
C THR A 4 22.04 -24.81 13.77
N GLN A 5 23.36 -24.64 13.91
CA GLN A 5 23.98 -23.34 14.11
C GLN A 5 24.01 -22.57 12.80
N ILE A 6 22.96 -21.81 12.54
CA ILE A 6 22.90 -20.80 11.47
C ILE A 6 23.86 -19.66 11.87
N THR A 7 24.81 -19.30 10.99
CA THR A 7 25.70 -18.17 11.29
C THR A 7 24.98 -16.84 11.08
N LEU A 8 25.52 -15.76 11.68
CA LEU A 8 24.97 -14.42 11.47
C LEU A 8 24.95 -14.01 9.98
N ASN A 9 25.92 -14.48 9.19
CA ASN A 9 25.97 -14.23 7.75
C ASN A 9 24.85 -14.97 7.03
N ASP A 10 24.66 -16.27 7.30
CA ASP A 10 23.57 -17.06 6.70
C ASP A 10 22.19 -16.46 7.04
N TRP A 11 22.02 -15.93 8.25
CA TRP A 11 20.80 -15.23 8.67
C TRP A 11 20.57 -13.93 7.89
N MET A 12 21.62 -13.12 7.65
CA MET A 12 21.53 -11.92 6.81
C MET A 12 21.21 -12.27 5.35
N GLU A 13 21.86 -13.31 4.79
CA GLU A 13 21.59 -13.79 3.43
C GLU A 13 20.17 -14.32 3.27
N MET A 14 19.66 -15.10 4.23
CA MET A 14 18.27 -15.56 4.22
C MET A 14 17.28 -14.40 4.32
N LYS A 15 17.51 -13.40 5.19
CA LYS A 15 16.71 -12.17 5.24
C LYS A 15 16.71 -11.43 3.90
N GLN A 16 17.88 -11.27 3.29
CA GLN A 16 18.00 -10.58 2.00
C GLN A 16 17.30 -11.36 0.87
N LYS A 17 17.43 -12.69 0.82
CA LYS A 17 16.73 -13.54 -0.15
C LYS A 17 15.22 -13.47 0.01
N LEU A 18 14.72 -13.63 1.24
CA LEU A 18 13.29 -13.49 1.55
C LEU A 18 12.76 -12.11 1.13
N LYS A 19 13.51 -11.04 1.40
CA LYS A 19 13.12 -9.69 0.96
C LYS A 19 13.04 -9.56 -0.57
N GLN A 20 13.97 -10.18 -1.31
CA GLN A 20 13.94 -10.16 -2.78
C GLN A 20 12.77 -11.01 -3.34
N GLU A 21 12.46 -12.14 -2.72
CA GLU A 21 11.31 -12.98 -3.09
C GLU A 21 9.98 -12.23 -2.83
N LEU A 22 9.81 -11.62 -1.66
CA LEU A 22 8.65 -10.80 -1.31
C LEU A 22 8.49 -9.58 -2.23
N LEU A 23 9.59 -8.88 -2.57
CA LEU A 23 9.57 -7.79 -3.55
C LEU A 23 9.18 -8.31 -4.95
N GLY A 24 9.64 -9.51 -5.30
CA GLY A 24 9.24 -10.20 -6.53
C GLY A 24 7.74 -10.51 -6.56
N VAL A 25 7.14 -10.94 -5.44
CA VAL A 25 5.69 -11.09 -5.30
C VAL A 25 5.00 -9.74 -5.43
N LYS A 26 5.43 -8.71 -4.68
CA LYS A 26 4.88 -7.34 -4.73
C LYS A 26 4.94 -6.71 -6.13
N GLN A 27 5.80 -7.17 -7.03
CA GLN A 27 5.89 -6.71 -8.43
C GLN A 27 5.49 -7.80 -9.44
N SER A 28 4.75 -8.84 -9.02
CA SER A 28 4.32 -9.95 -9.86
C SER A 28 3.41 -9.46 -11.00
N PHE A 29 2.39 -8.66 -10.68
CA PHE A 29 1.40 -8.12 -11.62
C PHE A 29 2.02 -7.32 -12.78
N VAL A 30 3.16 -6.65 -12.57
CA VAL A 30 3.87 -5.89 -13.61
C VAL A 30 4.53 -6.82 -14.61
N ARG A 31 5.14 -7.90 -14.11
CA ARG A 31 5.80 -8.94 -14.91
C ARG A 31 4.79 -9.80 -15.66
N ILE A 32 3.68 -10.17 -15.02
CA ILE A 32 2.56 -10.85 -15.66
C ILE A 32 1.95 -9.94 -16.73
N GLY A 33 1.70 -8.66 -16.43
CA GLY A 33 1.21 -7.68 -17.41
C GLY A 33 2.13 -7.51 -18.63
N TYR A 34 3.46 -7.56 -18.42
CA TYR A 34 4.44 -7.55 -19.51
C TYR A 34 4.39 -8.82 -20.37
N ALA A 35 4.33 -9.98 -19.74
CA ALA A 35 4.24 -11.28 -20.44
C ALA A 35 2.94 -11.38 -21.26
N LEU A 36 1.80 -11.02 -20.67
CA LEU A 36 0.51 -10.93 -21.36
C LEU A 36 0.59 -10.00 -22.57
N ARG A 37 1.24 -8.84 -22.45
CA ARG A 37 1.44 -7.93 -23.60
C ARG A 37 2.31 -8.53 -24.69
N LYS A 38 3.42 -9.19 -24.36
CA LYS A 38 4.23 -9.91 -25.37
C LYS A 38 3.42 -10.96 -26.12
N ILE A 39 2.60 -11.73 -25.40
CA ILE A 39 1.71 -12.75 -25.97
C ILE A 39 0.64 -12.10 -26.87
N ASP A 40 0.11 -10.94 -26.46
CA ASP A 40 -0.92 -10.21 -27.20
C ASP A 40 -0.37 -9.52 -28.47
N ASP A 41 0.70 -8.76 -28.34
CA ASP A 41 1.37 -8.02 -29.43
C ASP A 41 1.86 -8.97 -30.53
N ALA A 42 2.34 -10.17 -30.16
CA ALA A 42 2.79 -11.21 -31.09
C ALA A 42 1.72 -12.25 -31.44
N LYS A 43 0.49 -12.11 -30.94
CA LYS A 43 -0.66 -13.01 -31.20
C LYS A 43 -0.35 -14.49 -30.93
N LEU A 44 0.51 -14.79 -29.95
CA LEU A 44 0.97 -16.17 -29.71
C LEU A 44 -0.19 -17.11 -29.34
N TYR A 45 -1.22 -16.58 -28.68
CA TYR A 45 -2.45 -17.27 -28.34
C TYR A 45 -3.21 -17.86 -29.56
N GLU A 46 -3.00 -17.34 -30.78
CA GLU A 46 -3.63 -17.87 -31.99
C GLU A 46 -3.05 -19.23 -32.39
N GLN A 47 -1.84 -19.58 -31.93
CA GLN A 47 -1.19 -20.87 -32.21
C GLN A 47 -1.89 -22.02 -31.47
N ASP A 48 -2.38 -21.75 -30.27
CA ASP A 48 -3.11 -22.69 -29.42
C ASP A 48 -4.64 -22.65 -29.68
N GLY A 49 -5.08 -21.83 -30.64
CA GLY A 49 -6.48 -21.76 -31.10
C GLY A 49 -7.39 -20.77 -30.35
N TYR A 50 -6.84 -19.99 -29.43
CA TYR A 50 -7.57 -18.94 -28.72
C TYR A 50 -7.77 -17.69 -29.59
N LYS A 51 -8.80 -16.88 -29.32
CA LYS A 51 -9.14 -15.66 -30.09
C LYS A 51 -8.59 -14.38 -29.47
N SER A 52 -8.11 -14.45 -28.22
CA SER A 52 -7.54 -13.32 -27.50
C SER A 52 -6.65 -13.78 -26.35
N VAL A 53 -5.72 -12.91 -25.93
CA VAL A 53 -4.90 -13.15 -24.73
C VAL A 53 -5.73 -13.38 -23.46
N ALA A 54 -6.94 -12.80 -23.38
CA ALA A 54 -7.85 -12.99 -22.24
C ALA A 54 -8.54 -14.36 -22.24
N GLU A 55 -8.85 -14.93 -23.42
CA GLU A 55 -9.39 -16.30 -23.54
C GLU A 55 -8.31 -17.31 -23.18
N PHE A 56 -7.09 -17.13 -23.71
CA PHE A 56 -5.89 -17.91 -23.37
C PHE A 56 -5.59 -17.87 -21.86
N ALA A 57 -5.46 -16.67 -21.27
CA ALA A 57 -5.10 -16.54 -19.86
C ALA A 57 -6.18 -17.07 -18.91
N LYS A 58 -7.45 -17.05 -19.31
CA LYS A 58 -8.54 -17.68 -18.56
C LYS A 58 -8.50 -19.21 -18.66
N ALA A 59 -8.24 -19.76 -19.84
CA ALA A 59 -8.21 -21.20 -20.07
C ALA A 59 -6.98 -21.88 -19.43
N GLU A 60 -5.79 -21.33 -19.62
CA GLU A 60 -4.52 -21.92 -19.15
C GLU A 60 -4.24 -21.61 -17.66
N TYR A 61 -4.65 -20.43 -17.18
CA TYR A 61 -4.20 -19.89 -15.89
C TYR A 61 -5.33 -19.41 -14.96
N GLY A 62 -6.60 -19.56 -15.35
CA GLY A 62 -7.74 -19.08 -14.57
C GLY A 62 -7.87 -17.56 -14.46
N LEU A 63 -7.03 -16.78 -15.15
CA LEU A 63 -7.01 -15.33 -15.04
C LEU A 63 -8.20 -14.68 -15.76
N GLU A 64 -9.13 -14.12 -15.01
CA GLU A 64 -10.27 -13.40 -15.58
C GLU A 64 -9.84 -12.20 -16.45
N GLY A 65 -10.57 -11.96 -17.53
CA GLY A 65 -10.25 -10.92 -18.51
C GLY A 65 -10.15 -9.49 -17.92
N SER A 66 -10.83 -9.23 -16.80
CA SER A 66 -10.68 -7.97 -16.07
C SER A 66 -9.31 -7.83 -15.39
N THR A 67 -8.76 -8.93 -14.85
CA THR A 67 -7.44 -8.97 -14.22
C THR A 67 -6.33 -8.89 -15.27
N VAL A 68 -6.48 -9.62 -16.39
CA VAL A 68 -5.62 -9.50 -17.58
C VAL A 68 -5.53 -8.04 -18.04
N SER A 69 -6.67 -7.37 -18.23
CA SER A 69 -6.73 -5.97 -18.65
C SER A 69 -6.09 -5.01 -17.63
N ARG A 70 -6.31 -5.21 -16.33
CA ARG A 70 -5.66 -4.42 -15.26
C ARG A 70 -4.14 -4.57 -15.32
N PHE A 71 -3.61 -5.79 -15.33
CA PHE A 71 -2.17 -6.03 -15.33
C PHE A 71 -1.48 -5.45 -16.57
N MET A 72 -2.07 -5.63 -17.76
CA MET A 72 -1.56 -5.02 -19.00
C MET A 72 -1.59 -3.48 -18.95
N SER A 73 -2.59 -2.89 -18.30
CA SER A 73 -2.72 -1.43 -18.15
C SER A 73 -1.74 -0.85 -17.13
N ILE A 74 -1.59 -1.47 -15.96
CA ILE A 74 -0.58 -1.12 -14.95
C ILE A 74 0.81 -1.18 -15.57
N ASN A 75 1.10 -2.25 -16.32
CA ASN A 75 2.35 -2.40 -17.03
C ASN A 75 2.58 -1.25 -18.03
N ARG A 76 1.59 -0.95 -18.87
CA ARG A 76 1.68 0.11 -19.90
C ARG A 76 1.95 1.49 -19.30
N GLU A 77 1.34 1.81 -18.16
CA GLU A 77 1.42 3.13 -17.55
C GLU A 77 2.66 3.33 -16.67
N TYR A 78 2.94 2.34 -15.80
CA TYR A 78 3.89 2.49 -14.69
C TYR A 78 5.20 1.72 -14.87
N SER A 79 5.34 0.87 -15.90
CA SER A 79 6.64 0.24 -16.21
C SER A 79 7.62 1.21 -16.88
N ILE A 80 8.92 0.92 -16.76
CA ILE A 80 9.99 1.65 -17.46
C ILE A 80 9.69 1.66 -18.96
N ASP A 81 9.75 2.84 -19.57
CA ASP A 81 9.42 3.12 -20.98
C ASP A 81 8.02 2.64 -21.43
N GLY A 82 7.13 2.31 -20.48
CA GLY A 82 5.81 1.73 -20.76
C GLY A 82 5.86 0.35 -21.42
N TYR A 83 6.99 -0.37 -21.36
CA TYR A 83 7.15 -1.73 -21.89
C TYR A 83 8.26 -2.51 -21.15
N SER A 84 8.13 -2.70 -19.84
CA SER A 84 9.15 -3.38 -19.02
C SER A 84 8.57 -4.29 -17.96
N GLU A 85 9.35 -5.27 -17.51
CA GLU A 85 9.07 -6.12 -16.34
C GLU A 85 9.16 -5.35 -15.02
N ARG A 86 9.70 -4.13 -15.04
CA ARG A 86 10.00 -3.32 -13.86
C ARG A 86 9.22 -2.01 -13.88
N LEU A 87 8.74 -1.59 -12.71
CA LEU A 87 8.17 -0.25 -12.49
C LEU A 87 9.23 0.84 -12.70
N LYS A 88 8.78 2.03 -13.09
CA LYS A 88 9.61 3.24 -12.98
C LYS A 88 9.97 3.46 -11.51
N PRO A 89 11.16 4.01 -11.18
CA PRO A 89 11.62 4.12 -9.80
C PRO A 89 10.63 4.81 -8.86
N GLU A 90 9.92 5.84 -9.33
CA GLU A 90 8.92 6.58 -8.54
C GLU A 90 7.66 5.78 -8.17
N TYR A 91 7.42 4.62 -8.80
CA TYR A 91 6.30 3.72 -8.48
C TYR A 91 6.75 2.42 -7.79
N ALA A 92 8.05 2.22 -7.53
CA ALA A 92 8.60 0.93 -7.09
C ALA A 92 7.97 0.39 -5.79
N ASP A 93 7.60 1.28 -4.88
CA ASP A 93 7.09 0.95 -3.55
C ASP A 93 5.55 0.93 -3.47
N PHE A 94 4.84 1.24 -4.56
CA PHE A 94 3.38 1.18 -4.61
C PHE A 94 2.88 -0.28 -4.73
N ASN A 95 1.75 -0.57 -4.08
CA ASN A 95 1.06 -1.86 -4.21
C ASN A 95 0.10 -1.88 -5.41
N ARG A 96 -0.29 -3.10 -5.82
CA ARG A 96 -1.20 -3.38 -6.95
C ARG A 96 -2.47 -2.52 -6.89
N SER A 97 -3.12 -2.49 -5.73
CA SER A 97 -4.41 -1.84 -5.53
C SER A 97 -4.31 -0.32 -5.63
N GLN A 98 -3.21 0.29 -5.19
CA GLN A 98 -2.93 1.71 -5.36
C GLN A 98 -2.77 2.05 -6.84
N LEU A 99 -1.94 1.30 -7.57
CA LEU A 99 -1.70 1.53 -9.00
C LEU A 99 -2.98 1.34 -9.84
N GLU A 100 -3.79 0.31 -9.55
CA GLU A 100 -5.11 0.11 -10.18
C GLU A 100 -6.06 1.29 -9.95
N GLU A 101 -6.03 1.91 -8.76
CA GLU A 101 -6.81 3.10 -8.52
C GLU A 101 -6.18 4.33 -9.22
N MET A 102 -4.86 4.50 -9.21
CA MET A 102 -4.17 5.62 -9.86
C MET A 102 -4.36 5.67 -11.39
N LEU A 103 -4.62 4.54 -12.05
CA LEU A 103 -5.00 4.51 -13.48
C LEU A 103 -6.25 5.35 -13.78
N LYS A 104 -7.14 5.54 -12.80
CA LYS A 104 -8.40 6.28 -12.93
C LYS A 104 -8.29 7.72 -12.41
N LEU A 105 -7.08 8.21 -12.14
CA LEU A 105 -6.80 9.59 -11.78
C LEU A 105 -6.18 10.35 -12.96
N PRO A 106 -6.50 11.65 -13.14
CA PRO A 106 -5.72 12.55 -13.99
C PRO A 106 -4.25 12.53 -13.59
N GLU A 107 -3.34 12.65 -14.56
CA GLU A 107 -1.89 12.54 -14.33
C GLU A 107 -1.41 13.51 -13.23
N ALA A 108 -1.82 14.78 -13.30
CA ALA A 108 -1.49 15.79 -12.29
C ALA A 108 -1.99 15.45 -10.87
N ASP A 109 -3.07 14.67 -10.74
CA ASP A 109 -3.61 14.29 -9.42
C ASP A 109 -2.87 13.10 -8.81
N ARG A 110 -2.08 12.36 -9.60
CA ARG A 110 -1.24 11.28 -9.09
C ARG A 110 -0.14 11.82 -8.18
N GLU A 111 0.25 13.09 -8.32
CA GLU A 111 1.16 13.77 -7.41
C GLU A 111 0.63 13.86 -5.97
N MET A 112 -0.70 13.76 -5.75
CA MET A 112 -1.27 13.64 -4.40
C MET A 112 -0.92 12.32 -3.73
N ILE A 113 -0.62 11.27 -4.49
CA ILE A 113 -0.51 9.90 -3.97
C ILE A 113 0.96 9.58 -3.67
N THR A 114 1.17 8.77 -2.64
CA THR A 114 2.46 8.26 -2.14
C THR A 114 2.33 6.78 -1.78
N PRO A 115 3.42 6.05 -1.52
CA PRO A 115 3.36 4.66 -1.07
C PRO A 115 2.56 4.45 0.23
N ASP A 116 2.57 5.41 1.16
CA ASP A 116 1.75 5.39 2.38
C ASP A 116 0.24 5.64 2.13
N THR A 117 -0.14 6.15 0.94
CA THR A 117 -1.54 6.56 0.72
C THR A 117 -2.48 5.37 0.70
N ALA A 118 -3.34 5.25 1.72
CA ALA A 118 -4.30 4.18 1.82
C ALA A 118 -5.31 4.21 0.65
N ARG A 119 -5.68 3.02 0.13
CA ARG A 119 -6.55 2.87 -1.05
C ARG A 119 -7.87 3.64 -0.93
N LYS A 120 -8.42 3.75 0.29
CA LYS A 120 -9.61 4.55 0.61
C LYS A 120 -9.42 6.03 0.22
N GLU A 121 -8.30 6.63 0.58
CA GLU A 121 -8.04 8.05 0.32
C GLU A 121 -7.84 8.32 -1.18
N ILE A 122 -7.23 7.37 -1.92
CA ILE A 122 -7.18 7.41 -3.40
C ILE A 122 -8.58 7.37 -4.03
N ARG A 123 -9.54 6.66 -3.43
CA ARG A 123 -10.94 6.68 -3.87
C ARG A 123 -11.63 7.99 -3.49
N ASP A 124 -11.28 8.60 -2.37
CA ASP A 124 -11.93 9.83 -1.90
C ASP A 124 -11.51 11.07 -2.71
N ILE A 125 -10.24 11.17 -3.16
CA ILE A 125 -9.84 12.20 -4.14
C ILE A 125 -10.55 12.02 -5.50
N LYS A 126 -10.81 10.78 -5.93
CA LYS A 126 -11.63 10.56 -7.14
C LYS A 126 -13.05 11.05 -6.95
N LYS A 127 -13.69 10.73 -5.81
CA LYS A 127 -15.05 11.23 -5.50
C LYS A 127 -15.08 12.75 -5.50
N PHE A 128 -14.06 13.39 -4.93
CA PHE A 128 -13.90 14.85 -4.97
C PHE A 128 -13.81 15.39 -6.40
N ASN A 129 -12.99 14.78 -7.27
CA ASN A 129 -12.86 15.17 -8.68
C ASN A 129 -14.14 14.99 -9.53
N HIS A 130 -15.08 14.14 -9.10
CA HIS A 130 -16.36 13.91 -9.79
C HIS A 130 -17.54 14.66 -9.14
N ALA A 131 -17.33 15.28 -7.98
CA ALA A 131 -18.35 16.05 -7.28
C ALA A 131 -18.47 17.47 -7.84
N GLU A 132 -19.65 18.06 -7.72
CA GLU A 132 -19.82 19.48 -8.02
C GLU A 132 -19.03 20.35 -7.02
N PRO A 133 -18.23 21.32 -7.48
CA PRO A 133 -17.40 22.15 -6.60
C PRO A 133 -18.26 23.07 -5.73
N GLN A 134 -17.90 23.17 -4.44
CA GLN A 134 -18.64 23.95 -3.45
C GLN A 134 -17.93 25.29 -3.17
N GLU A 135 -18.22 26.29 -3.99
CA GLU A 135 -17.76 27.68 -3.79
C GLU A 135 -18.37 28.30 -2.52
N GLY A 136 -17.63 29.20 -1.86
CA GLY A 136 -18.10 29.97 -0.70
C GLY A 136 -18.04 29.25 0.65
N ILE A 137 -17.62 27.97 0.69
CA ILE A 137 -17.40 27.22 1.94
C ILE A 137 -15.93 27.26 2.37
N ALA A 138 -15.03 26.96 1.43
CA ALA A 138 -13.59 27.09 1.63
C ALA A 138 -12.97 27.46 0.28
N ASP A 139 -12.70 28.74 0.09
CA ASP A 139 -12.24 29.30 -1.18
C ASP A 139 -10.72 29.56 -1.17
N ASP A 140 -10.10 29.61 0.01
CA ASP A 140 -8.65 29.56 0.17
C ASP A 140 -8.20 28.53 1.24
N VAL A 141 -6.87 28.43 1.42
CA VAL A 141 -6.24 27.49 2.35
C VAL A 141 -6.49 27.88 3.81
N THR A 142 -6.66 29.17 4.11
CA THR A 142 -6.98 29.64 5.47
C THR A 142 -8.38 29.19 5.89
N ASP A 143 -9.36 29.24 4.97
CA ASP A 143 -10.70 28.70 5.20
C ASP A 143 -10.67 27.17 5.39
N LEU A 144 -9.88 26.45 4.58
CA LEU A 144 -9.66 25.01 4.71
C LEU A 144 -9.12 24.64 6.10
N ILE A 145 -8.11 25.37 6.61
CA ILE A 145 -7.54 25.16 7.95
C ILE A 145 -8.56 25.49 9.05
N ARG A 146 -9.30 26.59 8.90
CA ARG A 146 -10.37 26.98 9.84
C ARG A 146 -11.46 25.91 9.94
N HIS A 147 -11.86 25.34 8.81
CA HIS A 147 -12.83 24.26 8.80
C HIS A 147 -12.25 22.94 9.30
N PHE A 148 -10.99 22.61 9.00
CA PHE A 148 -10.33 21.44 9.58
C PHE A 148 -10.33 21.51 11.11
N GLY A 149 -9.93 22.64 11.70
CA GLY A 149 -9.91 22.81 13.16
C GLY A 149 -11.31 22.72 13.79
N LYS A 150 -12.33 23.34 13.17
CA LYS A 150 -13.72 23.29 13.65
C LYS A 150 -14.35 21.90 13.56
N ASP A 151 -14.23 21.25 12.41
CA ASP A 151 -14.75 19.89 12.18
C ASP A 151 -14.04 18.84 13.05
N ASN A 152 -12.83 19.13 13.53
CA ASN A 152 -11.98 18.24 14.31
C ASN A 152 -11.59 18.85 15.66
N ALA A 153 -12.57 19.40 16.39
CA ALA A 153 -12.35 20.10 17.67
C ALA A 153 -11.54 19.29 18.69
N ASP A 154 -11.74 17.97 18.77
CA ASP A 154 -10.93 17.09 19.66
C ASP A 154 -9.48 16.94 19.19
N THR A 155 -9.21 16.95 17.88
CA THR A 155 -7.85 16.99 17.34
C THR A 155 -7.20 18.33 17.67
N LEU A 156 -7.91 19.44 17.46
CA LEU A 156 -7.42 20.79 17.78
C LEU A 156 -7.08 20.91 19.28
N LYS A 157 -7.98 20.43 20.15
CA LYS A 157 -7.77 20.37 21.60
C LYS A 157 -6.53 19.55 21.99
N LYS A 158 -6.32 18.39 21.36
CA LYS A 158 -5.12 17.56 21.56
C LYS A 158 -3.84 18.27 21.11
N LEU A 159 -3.88 19.05 20.03
CA LEU A 159 -2.72 19.84 19.57
C LEU A 159 -2.31 20.89 20.61
N TYR A 160 -3.25 21.65 21.17
CA TYR A 160 -2.97 22.58 22.27
C TYR A 160 -2.46 21.86 23.54
N GLN A 161 -3.09 20.74 23.92
CA GLN A 161 -2.61 19.91 25.04
C GLN A 161 -1.20 19.33 24.83
N CYS A 162 -0.79 19.14 23.58
CA CYS A 162 0.56 18.71 23.19
C CYS A 162 1.52 19.90 22.92
N GLY A 163 1.10 21.13 23.24
CA GLY A 163 1.94 22.32 23.16
C GLY A 163 2.25 22.79 21.74
N ILE A 164 1.25 22.78 20.84
CA ILE A 164 1.37 23.39 19.50
C ILE A 164 1.80 24.86 19.55
N ALA A 165 1.34 25.62 20.55
CA ALA A 165 1.75 27.02 20.76
C ALA A 165 3.11 27.13 21.47
N ASP A 166 3.29 26.43 22.60
CA ASP A 166 4.49 26.59 23.45
C ASP A 166 5.76 25.91 22.92
N ASN A 167 5.63 24.72 22.33
CA ASN A 167 6.73 23.77 22.12
C ASN A 167 6.67 23.06 20.75
N LEU A 168 6.14 23.74 19.72
CA LEU A 168 5.93 23.22 18.36
C LEU A 168 7.09 22.35 17.84
N TYR A 169 8.32 22.86 17.92
CA TYR A 169 9.51 22.19 17.40
C TYR A 169 9.90 20.94 18.20
N GLU A 170 9.71 20.94 19.53
CA GLU A 170 10.08 19.81 20.38
C GLU A 170 9.04 18.68 20.31
N ASN A 171 7.77 19.02 20.06
CA ASN A 171 6.66 18.06 19.99
C ASN A 171 6.21 17.73 18.55
N ILE A 172 6.91 18.20 17.51
CA ILE A 172 6.45 18.12 16.10
C ILE A 172 5.96 16.72 15.69
N ASN A 173 6.68 15.65 16.02
CA ASN A 173 6.29 14.27 15.68
C ASN A 173 4.99 13.84 16.37
N ARG A 174 4.79 14.23 17.64
CA ARG A 174 3.54 13.95 18.38
C ARG A 174 2.36 14.73 17.83
N LEU A 175 2.61 15.96 17.36
CA LEU A 175 1.60 16.80 16.72
C LEU A 175 1.18 16.18 15.37
N ILE A 176 2.12 15.59 14.62
CA ILE A 176 1.84 14.80 13.40
C ILE A 176 0.96 13.59 13.73
N GLU A 177 1.34 12.78 14.72
CA GLU A 177 0.55 11.63 15.19
C GLU A 177 -0.89 12.02 15.61
N ILE A 178 -1.10 13.22 16.17
CA ILE A 178 -2.42 13.73 16.56
C ILE A 178 -3.33 14.03 15.36
N VAL A 179 -2.79 14.56 14.25
CA VAL A 179 -3.58 14.88 13.04
C VAL A 179 -3.68 13.71 12.07
N ASN A 180 -2.66 12.84 12.03
CA ASN A 180 -2.53 11.71 11.12
C ASN A 180 -2.16 10.40 11.88
N PRO A 181 -3.03 9.88 12.77
CA PRO A 181 -2.73 8.74 13.63
C PRO A 181 -2.57 7.38 12.93
N GLY A 182 -2.83 7.32 11.62
CA GLY A 182 -2.76 6.10 10.80
C GLY A 182 -1.78 6.18 9.64
N GLY A 183 -0.87 7.17 9.61
CA GLY A 183 0.08 7.39 8.51
C GLY A 183 -0.53 8.00 7.24
N SER A 184 -1.80 7.68 6.94
CA SER A 184 -2.56 8.26 5.84
C SER A 184 -3.96 8.70 6.24
N ARG A 185 -4.32 9.92 5.82
CA ARG A 185 -5.64 10.52 6.04
C ARG A 185 -5.96 11.53 4.95
N SER A 186 -7.23 11.67 4.57
CA SER A 186 -7.71 12.85 3.84
C SER A 186 -8.73 13.68 4.63
N TYR A 187 -8.91 14.92 4.17
CA TYR A 187 -9.94 15.85 4.59
C TYR A 187 -10.39 16.66 3.37
N ARG A 188 -11.67 17.02 3.28
CA ARG A 188 -12.21 17.82 2.17
C ARG A 188 -13.18 18.87 2.67
N LYS A 189 -13.13 20.07 2.09
CA LYS A 189 -14.08 21.15 2.39
C LYS A 189 -14.12 22.14 1.23
N GLY A 190 -15.32 22.58 0.84
CA GLY A 190 -15.49 23.58 -0.21
C GLY A 190 -14.79 23.19 -1.52
N LEU A 191 -13.87 24.04 -1.97
CA LEU A 191 -13.08 23.83 -3.18
C LEU A 191 -11.80 23.00 -2.96
N PHE A 192 -11.55 22.48 -1.76
CA PHE A 192 -10.27 21.87 -1.40
C PHE A 192 -10.36 20.41 -0.97
N PHE A 193 -9.33 19.67 -1.38
CA PHE A 193 -8.97 18.36 -0.86
C PHE A 193 -7.58 18.45 -0.21
N LEU A 194 -7.43 17.88 0.98
CA LEU A 194 -6.21 17.82 1.77
C LEU A 194 -5.90 16.35 2.07
N MET A 195 -4.63 15.97 1.92
CA MET A 195 -4.11 14.66 2.24
C MET A 195 -2.92 14.81 3.18
N PHE A 196 -2.87 13.95 4.18
CA PHE A 196 -1.82 13.85 5.19
C PHE A 196 -1.01 12.58 4.89
N HIS A 197 0.31 12.74 4.79
CA HIS A 197 1.29 11.67 4.63
C HIS A 197 2.18 11.61 5.87
N GLU A 198 3.16 10.70 5.89
CA GLU A 198 4.13 10.63 6.99
C GLU A 198 5.05 11.86 7.06
N ASP A 199 5.55 12.35 5.91
CA ASP A 199 6.53 13.45 5.85
C ASP A 199 5.91 14.85 5.65
N CYS A 200 4.77 14.94 4.97
CA CYS A 200 4.18 16.22 4.56
C CYS A 200 2.65 16.14 4.44
N LEU A 201 2.05 17.29 4.12
CA LEU A 201 0.68 17.37 3.61
C LEU A 201 0.72 17.73 2.13
N LYS A 202 -0.29 17.28 1.40
CA LYS A 202 -0.58 17.76 0.04
C LYS A 202 -2.01 18.24 -0.04
N TYR A 203 -2.24 19.34 -0.72
CA TYR A 203 -3.58 19.86 -0.95
C TYR A 203 -3.80 20.25 -2.39
N LYS A 204 -5.05 20.14 -2.83
CA LYS A 204 -5.50 20.47 -4.18
C LYS A 204 -6.73 21.37 -4.09
N LYS A 205 -6.71 22.50 -4.79
CA LYS A 205 -7.93 23.24 -5.12
C LYS A 205 -8.58 22.64 -6.37
N TYR A 206 -9.90 22.59 -6.43
CA TYR A 206 -10.65 22.05 -7.56
C TYR A 206 -10.21 22.72 -8.88
N GLY A 207 -9.96 21.89 -9.91
CA GLY A 207 -9.44 22.34 -11.20
C GLY A 207 -7.98 22.81 -11.24
N GLN A 208 -7.23 22.76 -10.12
CA GLN A 208 -5.81 23.13 -10.04
C GLN A 208 -4.93 21.91 -9.77
N THR A 209 -3.62 22.04 -9.95
CA THR A 209 -2.65 21.01 -9.59
C THR A 209 -2.46 20.91 -8.08
N PRO A 210 -2.01 19.76 -7.56
CA PRO A 210 -1.58 19.60 -6.17
C PRO A 210 -0.49 20.59 -5.74
N GLN A 211 -0.43 20.85 -4.44
CA GLN A 211 0.60 21.64 -3.77
C GLN A 211 1.04 20.95 -2.48
N ARG A 212 2.35 20.96 -2.19
CA ARG A 212 2.93 20.43 -0.96
C ARG A 212 2.91 21.50 0.15
N MET A 213 2.68 21.08 1.38
CA MET A 213 2.77 21.87 2.60
C MET A 213 3.53 21.07 3.65
N GLU A 214 4.47 21.69 4.35
CA GLU A 214 5.18 21.03 5.46
C GLU A 214 4.31 21.05 6.72
N TYR A 215 4.42 20.02 7.57
CA TYR A 215 3.66 19.96 8.82
C TYR A 215 3.85 21.18 9.72
N ARG A 216 5.07 21.74 9.75
CA ARG A 216 5.33 23.01 10.45
C ARG A 216 4.46 24.15 9.93
N GLU A 217 4.37 24.32 8.61
CA GLU A 217 3.55 25.37 7.98
C GLU A 217 2.06 25.14 8.29
N PHE A 218 1.60 23.89 8.27
CA PHE A 218 0.23 23.53 8.65
C PHE A 218 -0.09 23.93 10.09
N PHE A 219 0.80 23.65 11.05
CA PHE A 219 0.61 24.03 12.46
C PHE A 219 0.73 25.54 12.69
N GLU A 220 1.65 26.22 12.00
CA GLU A 220 1.74 27.69 12.02
C GLU A 220 0.44 28.33 11.49
N ARG A 221 -0.13 27.80 10.40
CA ARG A 221 -1.45 28.24 9.90
C ARG A 221 -2.60 27.94 10.86
N ILE A 222 -2.52 26.90 11.69
CA ILE A 222 -3.52 26.66 12.74
C ILE A 222 -3.42 27.77 13.80
N LEU A 223 -2.21 28.12 14.26
CA LEU A 223 -2.00 29.22 15.21
C LEU A 223 -2.45 30.57 14.64
N ASP A 224 -2.14 30.86 13.36
CA ASP A 224 -2.61 32.08 12.67
C ASP A 224 -4.15 32.21 12.62
N VAL A 225 -4.88 31.07 12.65
CA VAL A 225 -6.35 31.03 12.54
C VAL A 225 -7.06 30.95 13.89
N PHE A 226 -6.45 30.32 14.89
CA PHE A 226 -7.08 30.00 16.19
C PHE A 226 -6.40 30.65 17.40
N GLY A 227 -5.22 31.27 17.25
CA GLY A 227 -4.47 31.92 18.32
C GLY A 227 -3.64 30.96 19.19
N ASP A 228 -2.97 31.53 20.20
CA ASP A 228 -2.09 30.78 21.11
C ASP A 228 -2.85 30.05 22.23
N GLU A 229 -4.05 30.52 22.59
CA GLU A 229 -4.98 29.87 23.51
C GLU A 229 -6.28 29.50 22.77
N PRO A 230 -6.84 28.30 22.97
CA PRO A 230 -8.15 27.96 22.42
C PRO A 230 -9.24 28.75 23.15
N GLU A 231 -9.77 29.80 22.51
CA GLU A 231 -10.86 30.61 23.05
C GLU A 231 -12.07 29.75 23.44
N GLU A 232 -12.35 29.60 24.74
CA GLU A 232 -13.52 28.87 25.26
C GLU A 232 -14.84 29.45 24.71
N GLU A 233 -14.87 30.74 24.35
CA GLU A 233 -16.06 31.48 23.91
C GLU A 233 -16.60 31.08 22.52
N THR A 234 -15.89 30.28 21.72
CA THR A 234 -16.38 29.87 20.38
C THR A 234 -17.28 28.63 20.38
N MET A 235 -17.42 27.91 21.51
CA MET A 235 -18.22 26.68 21.58
C MET A 235 -19.71 26.87 21.94
N GLU A 236 -20.10 28.00 22.55
CA GLU A 236 -21.51 28.24 22.94
C GLU A 236 -22.35 28.96 21.86
N GLY A 237 -21.73 29.53 20.82
CA GLY A 237 -22.41 30.35 19.82
C GLY A 237 -23.16 29.63 18.69
N VAL A 238 -23.15 28.29 18.65
CA VAL A 238 -23.57 27.51 17.46
C VAL A 238 -24.82 26.63 17.69
N THR A 239 -25.34 26.55 18.91
CA THR A 239 -26.51 25.71 19.23
C THR A 239 -27.86 26.28 18.80
N GLU A 240 -27.96 27.59 18.48
CA GLU A 240 -29.25 28.24 18.14
C GLU A 240 -29.39 28.75 16.69
N ALA A 241 -28.33 28.71 15.86
CA ALA A 241 -28.32 29.40 14.55
C ALA A 241 -28.43 28.51 13.30
N GLU A 242 -28.05 27.23 13.34
CA GLU A 242 -27.99 26.35 12.15
C GLU A 242 -28.84 25.07 12.27
N HIS A 243 -29.77 24.99 13.23
CA HIS A 243 -30.66 23.83 13.40
C HIS A 243 -31.92 23.83 12.50
N GLU A 244 -31.98 24.68 11.46
CA GLU A 244 -32.93 24.53 10.36
C GLU A 244 -32.24 24.14 9.06
N ARG A 245 -32.44 22.87 8.65
CA ARG A 245 -32.00 22.21 7.39
C ARG A 245 -30.53 21.74 7.44
N THR A 246 -30.23 20.49 7.82
CA THR A 246 -30.66 19.28 7.11
C THR A 246 -30.73 18.03 8.02
N ASP A 247 -31.87 17.33 8.00
CA ASP A 247 -31.97 15.96 8.52
C ASP A 247 -31.28 14.96 7.58
N SER A 248 -30.30 14.18 8.07
CA SER A 248 -30.18 12.73 7.77
C SER A 248 -29.04 12.06 8.54
N GLU A 249 -29.41 11.46 9.68
CA GLU A 249 -28.96 10.17 10.23
C GLU A 249 -27.46 9.77 10.29
N HIS A 250 -27.07 9.43 11.52
CA HIS A 250 -25.88 8.64 11.85
C HIS A 250 -26.02 7.16 11.45
N GLU A 251 -24.85 6.56 11.23
CA GLU A 251 -24.50 5.15 11.25
C GLU A 251 -25.46 4.15 11.93
N ARG A 252 -25.69 3.00 11.26
CA ARG A 252 -25.67 1.67 11.88
C ARG A 252 -25.42 0.57 10.84
N GLU A 253 -24.62 -0.41 11.25
CA GLU A 253 -24.35 -1.67 10.54
C GLU A 253 -25.62 -2.53 10.44
N VAL A 254 -25.72 -3.42 9.44
CA VAL A 254 -25.86 -4.89 9.59
C VAL A 254 -25.50 -5.56 8.23
N GLU A 255 -24.92 -6.75 8.32
CA GLU A 255 -24.46 -7.65 7.25
C GLU A 255 -25.61 -8.46 6.58
N GLU A 256 -25.25 -9.29 5.59
CA GLU A 256 -26.00 -10.43 5.02
C GLU A 256 -27.12 -10.24 3.95
N LEU A 257 -26.91 -10.99 2.85
CA LEU A 257 -27.89 -11.71 2.01
C LEU A 257 -28.90 -10.91 1.14
N ALA A 258 -28.66 -10.86 -0.18
CA ALA A 258 -29.08 -11.95 -1.09
C ALA A 258 -29.24 -11.53 -2.58
N ALA A 259 -28.72 -12.40 -3.46
CA ALA A 259 -29.26 -12.84 -4.76
C ALA A 259 -29.92 -11.83 -5.75
N GLU A 260 -29.33 -11.77 -6.94
CA GLU A 260 -29.97 -11.27 -8.16
C GLU A 260 -31.27 -12.04 -8.52
N PRO A 261 -32.32 -11.36 -9.01
CA PRO A 261 -33.44 -12.01 -9.69
C PRO A 261 -33.27 -11.97 -11.22
N GLN A 262 -32.71 -13.04 -11.78
CA GLN A 262 -33.08 -13.44 -13.15
C GLN A 262 -34.60 -13.69 -13.21
N ARG A 263 -35.30 -13.13 -14.21
CA ARG A 263 -36.65 -13.56 -14.58
C ARG A 263 -36.82 -13.70 -16.08
N ASP A 264 -36.54 -14.91 -16.56
CA ASP A 264 -37.23 -15.51 -17.70
C ASP A 264 -38.74 -15.60 -17.40
N SER A 265 -39.58 -15.34 -18.41
CA SER A 265 -40.99 -15.72 -18.38
C SER A 265 -41.50 -16.05 -19.79
N ARG A 266 -41.20 -17.27 -20.21
CA ARG A 266 -41.72 -17.94 -21.39
C ARG A 266 -43.20 -18.33 -21.25
N VAL A 267 -44.06 -17.86 -22.15
CA VAL A 267 -45.37 -18.47 -22.47
C VAL A 267 -45.54 -18.53 -24.00
N GLU A 268 -46.33 -19.49 -24.47
CA GLU A 268 -46.24 -20.08 -25.81
C GLU A 268 -47.16 -19.50 -26.90
N ARG A 269 -46.72 -19.71 -28.16
CA ARG A 269 -47.53 -20.03 -29.36
C ARG A 269 -48.62 -19.05 -29.84
N GLU A 270 -48.42 -18.51 -31.04
CA GLU A 270 -49.26 -18.82 -32.21
C GLU A 270 -48.57 -18.36 -33.52
N ASP A 271 -48.83 -19.09 -34.62
CA ASP A 271 -48.38 -18.81 -35.99
C ASP A 271 -49.65 -18.95 -36.86
N PRO A 272 -50.03 -17.97 -37.70
CA PRO A 272 -49.95 -18.27 -39.13
C PRO A 272 -49.78 -17.08 -40.12
N GLU A 273 -49.28 -17.46 -41.31
CA GLU A 273 -49.65 -17.00 -42.68
C GLU A 273 -49.16 -15.65 -43.29
N ARG A 274 -48.32 -15.82 -44.34
CA ARG A 274 -48.43 -15.32 -45.73
C ARG A 274 -48.24 -13.83 -46.11
N GLY A 275 -47.53 -13.63 -47.22
CA GLY A 275 -47.46 -12.39 -48.01
C GLY A 275 -46.02 -12.03 -48.43
N GLU A 276 -45.40 -12.74 -49.37
CA GLU A 276 -45.33 -12.38 -50.80
C GLU A 276 -44.85 -10.93 -51.11
N HIS A 277 -43.61 -10.78 -51.57
CA HIS A 277 -43.35 -10.21 -52.89
C HIS A 277 -41.93 -10.51 -53.42
N GLU A 278 -41.86 -11.09 -54.63
CA GLU A 278 -40.62 -11.28 -55.40
C GLU A 278 -40.34 -10.10 -56.36
N GLN A 279 -39.06 -9.93 -56.71
CA GLN A 279 -38.50 -9.81 -58.09
C GLN A 279 -36.96 -9.79 -57.96
N GLU A 280 -36.20 -10.85 -58.33
CA GLU A 280 -35.75 -11.24 -59.70
C GLU A 280 -35.10 -10.10 -60.50
N ARG A 281 -33.97 -10.23 -61.22
CA ARG A 281 -33.07 -11.34 -61.68
C ARG A 281 -31.64 -10.74 -61.89
N THR A 282 -30.51 -11.42 -62.14
CA THR A 282 -30.09 -12.81 -62.49
C THR A 282 -28.65 -13.01 -61.93
N GLY A 283 -27.91 -14.13 -62.00
CA GLY A 283 -28.06 -15.40 -62.74
C GLY A 283 -26.88 -16.39 -62.44
N GLN A 284 -26.51 -17.23 -63.41
CA GLN A 284 -25.58 -18.39 -63.29
C GLN A 284 -25.09 -18.83 -64.72
N PRO A 285 -24.22 -19.85 -64.95
CA PRO A 285 -23.31 -20.61 -64.06
C PRO A 285 -21.88 -20.95 -64.63
N ASP A 286 -21.11 -21.70 -63.82
CA ASP A 286 -19.90 -22.55 -64.00
C ASP A 286 -19.70 -23.37 -65.32
N PRO A 287 -18.50 -23.90 -65.70
CA PRO A 287 -17.86 -25.03 -64.98
C PRO A 287 -16.30 -25.28 -65.00
N LYS A 288 -15.87 -26.09 -64.01
CA LYS A 288 -14.69 -27.01 -63.84
C LYS A 288 -13.74 -27.32 -65.04
N VAL A 289 -12.46 -27.62 -64.72
CA VAL A 289 -11.69 -28.84 -65.14
C VAL A 289 -10.35 -29.02 -64.36
N GLU A 290 -10.15 -30.25 -63.83
CA GLU A 290 -8.96 -31.12 -63.57
C GLU A 290 -7.61 -30.68 -62.89
N GLU A 291 -7.24 -31.49 -61.88
CA GLU A 291 -5.87 -31.91 -61.44
C GLU A 291 -5.27 -32.95 -62.44
N PRO A 292 -3.93 -33.19 -62.54
CA PRO A 292 -3.06 -33.75 -61.48
C PRO A 292 -1.59 -33.21 -61.54
N GLU A 293 -0.50 -33.74 -60.92
CA GLU A 293 -0.21 -35.03 -60.26
C GLU A 293 0.94 -34.92 -59.23
N LYS A 294 1.20 -36.01 -58.47
CA LYS A 294 2.13 -36.13 -57.33
C LYS A 294 3.61 -36.20 -57.73
N THR A 295 4.50 -35.90 -56.77
CA THR A 295 5.76 -36.65 -56.62
C THR A 295 6.09 -36.91 -55.15
N VAL A 296 6.36 -38.17 -54.81
CA VAL A 296 6.81 -38.64 -53.49
C VAL A 296 8.16 -39.32 -53.68
N ILE A 297 9.20 -38.87 -52.98
CA ILE A 297 10.43 -39.67 -52.80
C ILE A 297 11.00 -39.43 -51.39
N SER A 298 11.29 -40.53 -50.70
CA SER A 298 12.14 -40.65 -49.49
C SER A 298 12.94 -41.96 -49.66
N PRO A 299 13.79 -42.42 -48.72
CA PRO A 299 14.75 -41.75 -47.81
C PRO A 299 16.18 -42.34 -47.94
N ALA A 300 17.23 -41.79 -47.29
CA ALA A 300 18.43 -42.58 -46.88
C ALA A 300 19.46 -41.89 -45.92
N LYS A 301 19.60 -42.48 -44.73
CA LYS A 301 20.84 -42.87 -44.00
C LYS A 301 22.05 -41.90 -43.80
N LYS A 302 22.24 -41.55 -42.51
CA LYS A 302 23.29 -42.00 -41.55
C LYS A 302 24.79 -41.76 -41.86
N THR A 303 25.46 -41.07 -40.93
CA THR A 303 26.85 -41.31 -40.52
C THR A 303 26.97 -41.22 -38.99
N GLU A 304 27.77 -42.07 -38.36
CA GLU A 304 28.19 -42.01 -36.94
C GLU A 304 29.36 -41.00 -36.79
N GLU A 305 29.93 -40.62 -35.64
CA GLU A 305 29.99 -41.24 -34.29
C GLU A 305 30.55 -40.20 -33.27
N LYS A 306 30.02 -40.11 -32.03
CA LYS A 306 30.76 -40.31 -30.76
C LYS A 306 30.02 -39.84 -29.50
N GLU A 307 30.26 -40.58 -28.43
CA GLU A 307 29.65 -40.48 -27.10
C GLU A 307 30.35 -39.45 -26.20
N GLU A 308 29.60 -38.83 -25.29
CA GLU A 308 30.06 -38.62 -23.91
C GLU A 308 28.85 -38.72 -22.96
N THR A 309 29.02 -39.37 -21.82
CA THR A 309 27.92 -39.91 -20.98
C THR A 309 27.56 -39.03 -19.78
N VAL A 310 26.25 -38.80 -19.55
CA VAL A 310 25.68 -38.30 -18.28
C VAL A 310 24.35 -39.06 -18.04
N PRO A 311 24.04 -39.54 -16.82
CA PRO A 311 23.04 -40.60 -16.61
C PRO A 311 21.58 -40.14 -16.51
N GLU A 312 20.67 -41.10 -16.68
CA GLU A 312 19.22 -40.99 -16.48
C GLU A 312 18.85 -40.48 -15.07
N ILE A 313 17.85 -39.60 -15.02
CA ILE A 313 16.94 -39.46 -13.87
C ILE A 313 15.52 -39.68 -14.39
N ILE A 314 14.75 -40.41 -13.57
CA ILE A 314 13.51 -41.12 -13.91
C ILE A 314 12.34 -40.16 -14.17
N GLU A 315 11.46 -40.58 -15.08
CA GLU A 315 10.15 -39.96 -15.36
C GLU A 315 9.30 -39.82 -14.09
N SER A 316 8.76 -38.63 -13.87
CA SER A 316 7.56 -38.44 -13.05
C SER A 316 6.69 -37.31 -13.65
N GLU A 317 6.34 -37.48 -14.92
CA GLU A 317 5.23 -36.75 -15.53
C GLU A 317 3.91 -37.37 -15.05
N THR A 318 3.29 -36.77 -14.03
CA THR A 318 1.84 -36.70 -13.75
C THR A 318 1.64 -36.00 -12.40
N GLU A 319 0.59 -35.17 -12.26
CA GLU A 319 0.18 -34.34 -11.09
C GLU A 319 0.54 -32.84 -11.09
N ILE A 320 1.23 -32.28 -12.10
CA ILE A 320 1.52 -30.82 -12.11
C ILE A 320 0.34 -29.98 -12.64
N GLU A 321 -0.44 -30.47 -13.62
CA GLU A 321 -1.45 -29.66 -14.33
C GLU A 321 -2.64 -29.18 -13.46
N GLU A 322 -3.13 -29.97 -12.49
CA GLU A 322 -4.24 -29.55 -11.61
C GLU A 322 -3.82 -28.56 -10.49
N SER A 323 -2.52 -28.33 -10.31
CA SER A 323 -2.00 -27.53 -9.19
C SER A 323 -1.74 -26.06 -9.54
N VAL A 324 -1.43 -25.76 -10.81
CA VAL A 324 -1.11 -24.39 -11.28
C VAL A 324 -2.29 -23.41 -11.14
N PRO A 325 -3.55 -23.75 -11.51
CA PRO A 325 -4.67 -22.81 -11.41
C PRO A 325 -4.92 -22.36 -9.98
N LYS A 326 -4.90 -23.29 -9.02
CA LYS A 326 -5.06 -23.00 -7.59
C LYS A 326 -3.93 -22.14 -7.03
N ILE A 327 -2.70 -22.30 -7.52
CA ILE A 327 -1.58 -21.44 -7.09
C ILE A 327 -1.77 -20.02 -7.62
N MET A 328 -2.24 -19.84 -8.86
CA MET A 328 -2.43 -18.50 -9.44
C MET A 328 -3.64 -17.78 -8.88
N GLU A 329 -4.77 -18.47 -8.68
CA GLU A 329 -5.94 -17.94 -7.98
C GLU A 329 -5.57 -17.52 -6.55
N ASN A 330 -4.87 -18.40 -5.80
CA ASN A 330 -4.34 -18.05 -4.49
C ASN A 330 -3.35 -16.89 -4.53
N VAL A 331 -2.45 -16.74 -5.51
CA VAL A 331 -1.52 -15.57 -5.54
C VAL A 331 -2.27 -14.25 -5.79
N VAL A 332 -3.34 -14.27 -6.60
CA VAL A 332 -4.17 -13.08 -6.86
C VAL A 332 -5.01 -12.69 -5.64
N GLU A 333 -5.55 -13.67 -4.90
CA GLU A 333 -6.28 -13.44 -3.64
C GLU A 333 -5.33 -13.12 -2.47
N ILE A 334 -4.16 -13.77 -2.38
CA ILE A 334 -3.12 -13.45 -1.40
C ILE A 334 -2.68 -11.99 -1.59
N GLU A 335 -2.51 -11.46 -2.81
CA GLU A 335 -2.24 -10.01 -2.99
C GLU A 335 -3.38 -9.07 -2.53
N GLU A 336 -4.61 -9.55 -2.31
CA GLU A 336 -5.72 -8.78 -1.72
C GLU A 336 -5.86 -9.00 -0.19
N ASP A 337 -5.55 -10.20 0.31
CA ASP A 337 -5.72 -10.63 1.70
C ASP A 337 -4.39 -10.85 2.47
N VAL A 338 -3.22 -10.48 1.92
CA VAL A 338 -2.05 -10.19 2.77
C VAL A 338 -2.48 -8.97 3.60
N PRO A 339 -2.66 -9.09 4.93
CA PRO A 339 -2.87 -7.90 5.77
C PRO A 339 -1.69 -6.98 5.52
N GLU A 340 -1.91 -5.68 5.27
CA GLU A 340 -0.86 -4.74 4.88
C GLU A 340 0.39 -4.92 5.77
N ILE A 341 1.35 -5.71 5.28
CA ILE A 341 2.75 -5.58 5.63
C ILE A 341 3.19 -4.32 4.93
N SER A 342 2.75 -3.22 5.53
CA SER A 342 3.40 -1.92 5.45
C SER A 342 4.89 -2.17 5.45
N GLU A 343 5.60 -1.54 4.52
CA GLU A 343 7.05 -1.65 4.43
C GLU A 343 7.75 -0.84 5.53
N ASN A 344 7.33 -1.08 6.78
CA ASN A 344 8.00 -0.69 8.02
C ASN A 344 8.59 -1.94 8.72
N VAL A 345 9.09 -2.89 7.92
CA VAL A 345 10.10 -3.88 8.37
C VAL A 345 11.38 -3.80 7.52
N ILE A 346 11.70 -2.60 7.04
CA ILE A 346 12.91 -2.01 7.61
C ILE A 346 12.42 -1.06 8.71
N GLU A 347 12.35 -1.54 9.95
CA GLU A 347 12.69 -0.63 11.03
C GLU A 347 14.16 -0.25 10.79
N THR A 348 14.38 0.85 10.07
CA THR A 348 15.31 1.82 10.63
C THR A 348 14.63 2.29 11.90
N GLU A 349 14.80 1.52 12.97
CA GLU A 349 14.58 2.00 14.32
C GLU A 349 15.30 3.36 14.34
N VAL A 350 14.53 4.44 14.46
CA VAL A 350 15.13 5.76 14.63
C VAL A 350 15.65 5.74 16.06
N LYS A 351 16.85 5.17 16.23
CA LYS A 351 17.43 4.77 17.52
C LYS A 351 17.36 5.96 18.48
N VAL A 352 16.38 5.90 19.38
CA VAL A 352 15.97 7.03 20.16
C VAL A 352 17.04 7.26 21.23
N THR A 353 17.54 8.49 21.31
CA THR A 353 18.49 8.87 22.36
C THR A 353 17.72 9.36 23.58
N HIS A 354 17.50 8.46 24.53
CA HIS A 354 16.84 8.73 25.80
C HIS A 354 17.82 9.37 26.78
N GLN A 355 17.63 10.65 27.10
CA GLN A 355 18.34 11.29 28.20
C GLN A 355 17.74 10.83 29.54
N ILE A 356 18.54 10.13 30.34
CA ILE A 356 18.12 9.54 31.62
C ILE A 356 19.02 9.97 32.77
N LYS A 357 18.43 10.12 33.96
CA LYS A 357 19.16 10.37 35.20
C LYS A 357 19.72 9.05 35.74
N LEU A 358 20.94 9.06 36.25
CA LEU A 358 21.59 7.93 36.93
C LEU A 358 22.10 8.39 38.31
N GLY A 359 21.83 7.61 39.37
CA GLY A 359 22.34 7.92 40.71
C GLY A 359 23.86 7.77 40.79
N ALA A 360 24.52 8.65 41.52
CA ALA A 360 25.99 8.67 41.69
C ALA A 360 26.60 7.31 42.11
N GLU A 361 25.88 6.55 42.94
CA GLU A 361 26.28 5.21 43.40
C GLU A 361 26.38 4.16 42.27
N PHE A 362 25.69 4.38 41.15
CA PHE A 362 25.72 3.49 39.99
C PHE A 362 26.61 4.00 38.84
N PHE A 363 27.08 5.25 38.91
CA PHE A 363 27.74 5.88 37.76
C PHE A 363 29.06 5.22 37.38
N ASP A 364 29.95 4.98 38.36
CA ASP A 364 31.26 4.38 38.09
C ASP A 364 31.13 2.92 37.61
N ASP A 365 30.15 2.19 38.13
CA ASP A 365 29.78 0.83 37.70
C ASP A 365 29.20 0.82 36.28
N ALA A 366 28.39 1.81 35.93
CA ALA A 366 27.81 1.95 34.61
C ALA A 366 28.85 2.37 33.56
N ALA A 367 29.70 3.36 33.87
CA ALA A 367 30.74 3.88 33.01
C ALA A 367 31.93 2.92 32.83
N ALA A 368 32.15 1.99 33.77
CA ALA A 368 33.11 0.89 33.63
C ALA A 368 32.54 -0.36 32.95
N GLY A 369 31.29 -0.33 32.47
CA GLY A 369 30.61 -1.48 31.85
C GLY A 369 30.26 -2.63 32.79
N ARG A 370 30.63 -2.57 34.08
CA ARG A 370 30.34 -3.61 35.08
C ARG A 370 28.84 -3.78 35.34
N LYS A 371 28.08 -2.68 35.29
CA LYS A 371 26.61 -2.69 35.30
C LYS A 371 26.10 -2.68 33.86
N SER A 372 25.94 -3.85 33.26
CA SER A 372 25.50 -4.05 31.86
C SER A 372 23.97 -4.06 31.67
N PHE A 373 23.20 -3.47 32.60
CA PHE A 373 21.75 -3.39 32.51
C PHE A 373 21.20 -2.17 33.25
N GLU A 374 19.99 -1.71 32.88
CA GLU A 374 19.19 -0.71 33.59
C GLU A 374 17.80 -1.29 33.94
N LEU A 375 17.24 -0.91 35.09
CA LEU A 375 15.85 -1.19 35.46
C LEU A 375 15.09 0.14 35.40
N ARG A 376 14.02 0.20 34.60
CA ARG A 376 13.24 1.42 34.34
C ARG A 376 11.75 1.10 34.28
N LYS A 377 10.91 2.10 34.51
CA LYS A 377 9.51 2.05 34.05
C LYS A 377 9.52 2.21 32.53
N ASN A 378 8.77 1.43 31.77
CA ASN A 378 8.70 1.56 30.31
C ASN A 378 7.75 2.72 29.90
N ASP A 379 7.97 3.92 30.47
CA ASP A 379 7.18 5.13 30.20
C ASP A 379 7.66 5.92 28.97
N ARG A 380 8.62 5.37 28.22
CA ARG A 380 9.23 5.96 27.02
C ARG A 380 9.19 5.08 25.79
N ASN A 381 8.58 3.90 25.88
CA ASN A 381 8.61 2.87 24.84
C ASN A 381 10.06 2.56 24.39
N TYR A 382 10.92 2.18 25.36
CA TYR A 382 12.31 1.80 25.06
C TYR A 382 12.32 0.60 24.10
N LYS A 383 13.20 0.62 23.10
CA LYS A 383 13.43 -0.50 22.19
C LYS A 383 14.84 -1.08 22.34
N GLU A 384 15.07 -2.24 21.74
CA GLU A 384 16.44 -2.64 21.42
C GLU A 384 17.04 -1.66 20.39
N GLY A 385 18.37 -1.59 20.28
CA GLY A 385 19.04 -0.63 19.40
C GLY A 385 19.06 0.83 19.88
N ASP A 386 18.12 1.26 20.72
CA ASP A 386 18.03 2.60 21.33
C ASP A 386 19.29 2.98 22.13
N MET A 387 19.42 4.29 22.38
CA MET A 387 20.58 4.91 23.01
C MET A 387 20.19 5.52 24.36
N LEU A 388 20.95 5.22 25.41
CA LEU A 388 20.78 5.80 26.75
C LEU A 388 21.90 6.79 27.04
N GLU A 389 21.60 8.08 27.06
CA GLU A 389 22.49 9.12 27.62
C GLU A 389 22.23 9.25 29.12
N MET A 390 23.09 8.64 29.94
CA MET A 390 23.00 8.70 31.40
C MET A 390 23.76 9.91 31.93
N GLU A 391 23.08 10.82 32.62
CA GLU A 391 23.68 11.92 33.36
C GLU A 391 23.65 11.65 34.88
N GLU A 392 24.80 11.80 35.53
CA GLU A 392 24.93 11.57 36.96
C GLU A 392 24.22 12.64 37.80
N ILE A 393 23.36 12.17 38.71
CA ILE A 393 22.75 12.95 39.77
C ILE A 393 23.38 12.55 41.12
N LYS A 394 23.92 13.55 41.83
CA LYS A 394 24.39 13.44 43.21
C LYS A 394 23.74 14.52 44.06
N ASP A 395 23.20 14.14 45.22
CA ASP A 395 22.52 15.06 46.15
C ASP A 395 21.43 15.93 45.48
N GLY A 396 20.68 15.32 44.54
CA GLY A 396 19.64 15.98 43.75
C GLY A 396 20.13 16.90 42.62
N LYS A 397 21.45 17.03 42.42
CA LYS A 397 22.06 17.91 41.41
C LYS A 397 22.81 17.13 40.33
N LYS A 398 22.77 17.64 39.10
CA LYS A 398 23.62 17.17 37.99
C LYS A 398 25.09 17.46 38.32
N THR A 399 25.97 16.46 38.20
CA THR A 399 27.41 16.66 38.38
C THR A 399 28.14 17.06 37.09
N GLY A 400 27.47 16.86 35.93
CA GLY A 400 28.05 17.00 34.60
C GLY A 400 28.76 15.74 34.10
N ARG A 401 28.92 14.69 34.92
CA ARG A 401 29.42 13.39 34.42
C ARG A 401 28.32 12.70 33.60
N LYS A 402 28.69 12.19 32.42
CA LYS A 402 27.81 11.45 31.52
C LYS A 402 28.46 10.14 31.06
N CYS A 403 27.65 9.13 30.74
CA CYS A 403 28.07 7.97 29.95
C CYS A 403 26.94 7.52 29.01
N SER A 404 27.31 6.90 27.89
CA SER A 404 26.36 6.49 26.86
C SER A 404 26.35 4.96 26.73
N LYS A 405 25.16 4.38 26.54
CA LYS A 405 24.98 2.95 26.28
C LYS A 405 24.01 2.71 25.14
N ARG A 406 24.13 1.56 24.49
CA ARG A 406 23.11 1.02 23.57
C ARG A 406 22.29 -0.04 24.29
N ILE A 407 20.98 -0.04 24.13
CA ILE A 407 20.12 -1.16 24.53
C ILE A 407 20.35 -2.30 23.54
N VAL A 408 20.73 -3.46 24.04
CA VAL A 408 21.04 -4.67 23.25
C VAL A 408 20.13 -5.85 23.59
N TYR A 409 19.26 -5.68 24.59
CA TYR A 409 18.23 -6.64 24.97
C TYR A 409 17.15 -5.94 25.80
N MET A 410 15.87 -6.29 25.64
CA MET A 410 14.81 -5.87 26.57
C MET A 410 14.03 -7.05 27.15
N MET A 411 13.74 -6.97 28.46
CA MET A 411 12.83 -7.89 29.15
C MET A 411 11.74 -7.10 29.88
N GLU A 412 10.49 -7.43 29.58
CA GLU A 412 9.28 -6.93 30.23
C GLU A 412 8.30 -8.09 30.49
N ASN A 413 7.24 -7.86 31.26
CA ASN A 413 6.18 -8.86 31.54
C ASN A 413 6.69 -10.19 32.14
N PHE A 414 7.80 -10.15 32.89
CA PHE A 414 8.44 -11.33 33.48
C PHE A 414 8.08 -11.52 34.96
N GLU A 415 7.99 -12.77 35.43
CA GLU A 415 7.66 -13.08 36.83
C GLU A 415 8.70 -12.51 37.80
N GLY A 416 8.25 -11.66 38.73
CA GLY A 416 9.11 -10.95 39.68
C GLY A 416 9.53 -9.54 39.26
N LEU A 417 9.10 -9.07 38.08
CA LEU A 417 9.17 -7.68 37.66
C LEU A 417 7.87 -6.94 38.02
N GLU A 418 7.95 -5.67 38.44
CA GLU A 418 6.77 -4.85 38.72
C GLU A 418 6.07 -4.44 37.42
N ASP A 419 4.74 -4.35 37.43
CA ASP A 419 3.96 -4.03 36.23
C ASP A 419 4.34 -2.67 35.62
N GLY A 420 4.49 -2.64 34.29
CA GLY A 420 5.01 -1.48 33.56
C GLY A 420 6.51 -1.17 33.76
N TYR A 421 7.30 -2.04 34.42
CA TYR A 421 8.75 -1.96 34.43
C TYR A 421 9.41 -2.90 33.40
N CYS A 422 10.60 -2.51 32.94
CA CYS A 422 11.44 -3.23 31.99
C CYS A 422 12.90 -3.30 32.49
N ILE A 423 13.58 -4.41 32.18
CA ILE A 423 15.04 -4.55 32.32
C ILE A 423 15.66 -4.38 30.93
N LEU A 424 16.53 -3.38 30.80
CA LEU A 424 17.23 -3.02 29.58
C LEU A 424 18.66 -3.57 29.66
N GLY A 425 18.98 -4.63 28.93
CA GLY A 425 20.36 -5.09 28.74
C GLY A 425 21.12 -4.07 27.89
N CYS A 426 22.30 -3.64 28.35
CA CYS A 426 23.00 -2.47 27.80
C CYS A 426 24.50 -2.70 27.57
N GLU A 427 24.97 -2.30 26.39
CA GLU A 427 26.39 -2.27 26.00
C GLU A 427 26.96 -0.85 26.14
N LEU A 428 28.21 -0.72 26.63
CA LEU A 428 28.93 0.56 26.76
C LEU A 428 29.50 1.02 25.42
N LEU A 429 29.48 2.34 25.18
CA LEU A 429 29.91 2.99 23.93
C LEU A 429 31.10 3.94 24.14
#